data_AF-A0A1I2NVD9-F1
#
_entry.id   AF-A0A1I2NVD9-F1
#
_cell.length_a   1.000
_cell.length_b   1.000
_cell.length_c   1.000
_cell.angle_alpha   90.00
_cell.angle_beta   90.00
_cell.angle_gamma   90.00
#
_symmetry.space_group_name_H-M   'P 1'
#
loop_
_entity.id
_entity.type
_entity.pdbx_description
1 polymer ?
#
loop_
_entity_poly.entity_id
_entity_poly.type
_entity_poly.pdbx_seq_one_letter_code
_entity_poly.pdbx_strand_id
1 'polypeptide(L)' 'MLIRIRQSVPICGFEVFFGEIVSTYVNEQYLTDDQPDPLKINPMILMGTSYLNLGGAIGNVFKKGVKYKKAPNI' A
#
# COMPACT_ATOMS: atom_id res chain seq x y z
N MET A 1 9.24 -2.44 -8.12
CA MET A 1 8.27 -3.17 -8.97
C MET A 1 8.62 -2.93 -10.42
N LEU A 2 8.40 -3.92 -11.29
CA LEU A 2 8.50 -3.79 -12.74
C LEU A 2 7.08 -3.76 -13.32
N ILE A 3 6.78 -2.76 -14.14
CA ILE A 3 5.44 -2.48 -14.63
C ILE A 3 5.43 -2.46 -16.16
N ARG A 4 4.44 -3.12 -16.77
CA ARG A 4 4.12 -3.00 -18.19
C ARG A 4 2.91 -2.10 -18.36
N ILE A 5 3.07 -0.98 -19.06
CA ILE A 5 1.97 -0.02 -19.31
C ILE A 5 0.92 -0.69 -20.23
N ARG A 6 -0.35 -0.57 -19.85
CA ARG A 6 -1.50 -1.05 -20.61
C ARG A 6 -2.31 0.08 -21.22
N GLN A 7 -2.37 1.21 -20.52
CA GLN A 7 -3.13 2.38 -20.93
C GLN A 7 -2.47 3.63 -20.36
N SER A 8 -2.63 4.75 -21.05
CA SER A 8 -2.37 6.08 -20.51
C SER A 8 -3.56 6.99 -20.84
N VAL A 9 -3.91 7.88 -19.92
CA VAL A 9 -5.01 8.83 -20.09
C VAL A 9 -4.64 10.19 -19.51
N PRO A 10 -5.04 11.30 -20.15
CA PRO A 10 -4.87 12.63 -19.58
C PRO A 10 -5.95 12.88 -18.50
N ILE A 11 -5.52 13.25 -17.29
CA ILE A 11 -6.40 13.63 -16.17
C ILE A 11 -5.86 14.91 -15.53
N CYS A 12 -6.68 15.96 -15.48
CA CYS A 12 -6.35 17.24 -14.83
C CYS A 12 -4.99 17.84 -15.24
N GLY A 13 -4.60 17.71 -16.51
CA GLY A 13 -3.33 18.22 -17.04
C GLY A 13 -2.11 17.31 -16.80
N PHE A 14 -2.32 16.10 -16.26
CA PHE A 14 -1.30 15.08 -16.08
C PHE A 14 -1.59 13.86 -16.94
N GLU A 15 -0.55 13.20 -17.43
CA GLU A 15 -0.69 11.87 -18.03
C GLU A 15 -0.67 10.81 -16.91
N VAL A 16 -1.73 10.01 -16.81
CA VAL A 16 -1.86 8.93 -15.84
C VAL A 16 -1.66 7.60 -16.55
N PHE A 17 -0.67 6.83 -16.08
CA PHE A 17 -0.33 5.52 -16.65
C PHE A 17 -0.93 4.39 -15.82
N PHE A 18 -1.72 3.54 -16.46
CA PHE A 18 -2.21 2.29 -15.89
C PHE A 18 -1.37 1.14 -16.43
N GLY A 19 -0.73 0.42 -15.53
CA GLY A 19 0.15 -0.68 -15.87
C GLY A 19 -0.11 -1.93 -15.04
N GLU A 20 0.24 -3.06 -15.63
CA GLU A 20 0.23 -4.36 -14.99
C GLU A 20 1.55 -4.59 -14.26
N ILE A 21 1.49 -5.07 -13.01
CA ILE A 21 2.68 -5.46 -12.25
C ILE A 21 3.20 -6.78 -12.83
N VAL A 22 4.37 -6.74 -13.46
CA VAL A 22 5.03 -7.92 -14.05
C VAL A 22 5.89 -8.64 -13.02
N SER A 23 6.53 -7.88 -12.13
CA SER A 23 7.35 -8.42 -11.05
C SER A 23 7.47 -7.46 -9.87
N THR A 24 7.70 -8.01 -8.68
CA THR A 24 8.03 -7.28 -7.46
C THR A 24 9.40 -7.72 -6.93
N TYR A 25 10.08 -6.81 -6.25
CA TYR A 25 11.41 -7.05 -5.70
C TYR A 25 11.50 -6.37 -4.35
N VAL A 26 12.12 -7.04 -3.38
CA VAL A 26 12.34 -6.53 -2.03
C VAL A 26 13.57 -7.22 -1.47
N ASN A 27 14.41 -6.49 -0.75
CA ASN A 27 15.54 -7.10 -0.05
C ASN A 27 15.02 -7.92 1.13
N GLU A 28 15.62 -9.09 1.38
CA GLU A 28 15.18 -10.01 2.43
C GLU A 28 15.10 -9.36 3.83
N GLN A 29 16.00 -8.42 4.12
CA GLN A 29 15.99 -7.67 5.37
C GLN A 29 14.71 -6.85 5.62
N TYR A 30 13.93 -6.58 4.57
CA TYR A 30 12.67 -5.84 4.64
C TYR A 30 11.44 -6.75 4.67
N LEU A 31 11.62 -8.05 4.84
CA LEU A 31 10.54 -9.02 4.98
C LEU A 31 10.26 -9.36 6.45
N THR A 32 9.00 -9.66 6.75
CA THR A 32 8.53 -10.36 7.95
C THR A 32 7.51 -11.39 7.47
N ASP A 33 7.73 -12.67 7.82
CA ASP A 33 6.90 -13.80 7.36
C ASP A 33 6.73 -13.84 5.82
N ASP A 34 7.84 -13.68 5.09
CA ASP A 34 7.90 -13.62 3.61
C ASP A 34 7.05 -12.50 2.97
N GLN A 35 6.57 -11.55 3.77
CA GLN A 35 5.82 -10.39 3.30
C GLN A 35 6.59 -9.09 3.53
N PRO A 36 6.46 -8.08 2.64
CA PRO A 36 7.03 -6.77 2.86
C PRO A 36 6.58 -6.17 4.19
N ASP A 37 7.53 -5.89 5.08
CA ASP A 37 7.26 -5.26 6.37
C ASP A 37 7.37 -3.74 6.21
N PRO A 38 6.24 -3.00 6.30
CA PRO A 38 6.24 -1.57 6.06
C PRO A 38 7.06 -0.79 7.12
N LEU A 39 7.20 -1.32 8.34
CA LEU A 39 8.02 -0.69 9.39
C LEU A 39 9.51 -0.88 9.13
N LYS A 40 9.92 -2.03 8.59
CA LYS A 40 11.32 -2.24 8.16
C LYS A 40 11.66 -1.42 6.91
N ILE A 41 10.72 -1.32 5.96
CA ILE A 41 10.87 -0.49 4.76
C ILE A 41 10.93 1.00 5.13
N ASN A 42 10.15 1.42 6.13
CA ASN A 42 10.00 2.80 6.60
C ASN A 42 9.93 3.83 5.45
N PRO A 43 8.89 3.73 4.59
CA PRO A 43 8.78 4.59 3.43
C PRO A 43 8.65 6.07 3.83
N MET A 44 9.17 6.95 2.98
CA MET A 44 8.98 8.39 3.11
C MET A 44 7.56 8.76 2.66
N ILE A 45 6.85 9.52 3.49
CA ILE A 45 5.49 9.99 3.23
C ILE A 45 5.54 11.49 2.96
N LEU A 46 5.06 11.93 1.79
CA LEU A 46 4.88 13.35 1.49
C LEU A 46 3.56 13.85 2.11
N MET A 47 3.64 14.83 3.01
CA MET A 47 2.49 15.46 3.68
C MET A 47 2.61 16.99 3.58
N GLY A 48 1.81 17.59 2.71
CA GLY A 48 1.91 19.03 2.42
C GLY A 48 3.29 19.37 1.84
N THR A 49 4.05 20.18 2.56
CA THR A 49 5.42 20.57 2.20
C THR A 49 6.50 19.80 2.97
N SER A 50 6.12 18.78 3.75
CA SER A 50 7.02 18.05 4.64
C SER A 50 7.11 16.57 4.28
N TYR A 51 8.26 15.97 4.61
CA TYR A 51 8.45 14.53 4.55
C TYR A 51 8.36 13.93 5.95
N LEU A 52 7.57 12.89 6.10
CA LEU A 52 7.41 12.14 7.34
C LEU A 52 7.86 10.69 7.16
N ASN A 53 8.26 10.07 8.25
CA ASN A 53 8.46 8.63 8.32
C ASN A 53 7.15 7.89 8.64
N LEU A 54 7.14 6.58 8.47
CA LEU A 54 6.00 5.75 8.86
C LEU A 54 5.95 5.60 10.39
N GLY A 55 4.79 5.86 10.98
CA GLY A 55 4.53 5.58 12.40
C GLY A 55 4.29 4.09 12.69
N GLY A 56 4.13 3.75 13.97
CA GLY A 56 3.84 2.37 14.38
C GLY A 56 2.45 1.87 13.94
N ALA A 57 2.27 0.55 13.96
CA ALA A 57 0.98 -0.08 13.66
C ALA A 57 -0.09 0.32 14.69
N ILE A 58 -1.26 0.76 14.22
CA ILE A 58 -2.39 1.20 15.07
C ILE A 58 -3.53 0.18 15.18
N GLY A 59 -3.43 -0.95 14.47
CA GLY A 59 -4.44 -2.00 14.49
C GLY A 59 -4.26 -3.03 13.38
N ASN A 60 -5.17 -4.02 13.36
CA ASN A 60 -5.19 -5.07 12.35
C ASN A 60 -6.41 -4.89 11.44
N VAL A 61 -6.16 -4.79 10.13
CA VAL A 61 -7.21 -4.78 9.10
C VAL A 61 -8.08 -6.03 9.20
N PHE A 62 -9.37 -5.91 8.85
CA PHE A 62 -10.37 -6.98 8.90
C PHE A 62 -10.63 -7.65 10.26
N LYS A 63 -9.99 -7.22 11.36
CA LYS A 63 -10.23 -7.75 12.72
C LYS A 63 -11.08 -6.82 13.57
N LYS A 64 -10.71 -5.53 13.67
CA LYS A 64 -11.37 -4.57 14.58
C LYS A 64 -12.86 -4.33 14.27
N GLY A 65 -13.25 -4.43 13.00
CA GLY A 65 -14.63 -4.24 12.54
C GLY A 65 -15.57 -5.41 12.83
N VAL A 66 -15.05 -6.60 13.15
CA VAL A 66 -15.86 -7.83 13.29
C VAL A 66 -16.90 -7.69 14.40
N LYS A 67 -16.54 -7.05 15.52
CA LYS A 67 -17.45 -6.82 16.66
C LYS A 67 -18.64 -5.90 16.35
N TYR A 68 -18.64 -5.24 15.19
CA TYR A 68 -19.71 -4.37 14.73
C TYR A 68 -20.52 -4.97 13.58
N LYS A 69 -20.20 -6.18 13.12
CA LYS A 69 -21.05 -6.89 12.17
C LYS A 69 -22.37 -7.25 12.87
N LYS A 70 -23.50 -6.77 12.34
CA LYS A 70 -24.81 -7.28 12.75
C LYS A 70 -24.86 -8.78 12.46
N ALA A 71 -25.48 -9.55 13.36
CA ALA A 71 -25.81 -10.93 13.07
C ALA A 71 -26.60 -10.97 11.74
N PRO A 72 -26.35 -11.95 10.86
CA PRO A 72 -27.24 -12.16 9.73
C PRO A 72 -28.65 -12.32 10.29
N ASN A 73 -29.61 -11.54 9.78
CA ASN A 73 -31.01 -11.81 10.04
C ASN A 73 -31.31 -13.17 9.38
N ILE A 74 -31.33 -14.23 10.17
CA ILE A 74 -31.86 -15.55 9.82
C ILE A 74 -33.34 -15.55 10.18
#